data_AF-A0A497QY83-F1
#
_entry.id   AF-A0A497QY83-F1
#
_cell.length_a   1.000
_cell.length_b   1.000
_cell.length_c   1.000
_cell.angle_alpha   90.00
_cell.angle_beta   90.00
_cell.angle_gamma   90.00
#
_symmetry.space_group_name_H-M   'P 1'
#
loop_
_entity.id
_entity.type
_entity.pdbx_description
1 polymer ?
#
loop_
_entity_poly.entity_id
_entity_poly.type
_entity_poly.pdbx_seq_one_letter_code
_entity_poly.pdbx_strand_id
1 'polypeptide(L)'
;MAEENNLYVKNTLQVIIYLPEMSNEESVRTKNTSNKKVRSLYLERKLAKQSLIERQVNLLQEVGVKEIFLTSKNESLLALVEESILKSRNIPFKQKITFHFSSTKRLLNTPSLFNKEIESNDGTTVLLMDGQWLFDKRIIQSILEEHSLEHVNKTEEKKTALSLLVEEDRQTKRPEDSSKLKVNSYLPLCRVTKLFLRKSFQNETEKNSGEMKEEQEPVWNIIKTLAETNTASIKLSTIPVYVPSMRRNLPVHYFKLETKRDLLRVKWNLVKLTQKGTLDLIAWYFNRPLEHMVTFTIANSPLTPNHITMLVNLLAFGLAACLLTAPYIRNKHPTITTALPWIAFVLLIAVNVLDGVDGKLARVRGRLTISGNIEHSFDQLYEQTIYFAAGWYTIAITNQPLLPWIIFLIAFLILDSFNRHVSMQYHLVVGLSLADSSKFDRLFRRFDGRRNIYTLHILVLFILQAKYFLTVTFFAHALLTALVYSSSAIYHMRKADQGIFPERIISKKTK
;
A
#
# COMPACT_ATOMS: atom_id res chain seq x y z
N MET A 1 -2.10 29.10 3.22
CA MET A 1 -3.39 29.63 3.73
C MET A 1 -4.61 28.76 3.36
N ALA A 2 -4.46 27.55 2.81
CA ALA A 2 -5.58 26.62 2.57
C ALA A 2 -5.50 25.33 3.42
N GLU A 3 -4.60 25.28 4.41
CA GLU A 3 -4.44 24.14 5.32
C GLU A 3 -5.15 24.33 6.69
N GLU A 4 -5.69 25.52 6.97
CA GLU A 4 -6.27 25.84 8.29
C GLU A 4 -7.79 25.60 8.40
N ASN A 5 -8.51 25.38 7.30
CA ASN A 5 -9.97 25.20 7.35
C ASN A 5 -10.47 23.75 7.42
N ASN A 6 -9.57 22.75 7.48
CA ASN A 6 -9.92 21.34 7.74
C ASN A 6 -9.84 20.98 9.25
N LEU A 7 -9.76 21.98 10.12
CA LEU A 7 -9.55 21.80 11.56
C LEU A 7 -10.84 21.69 12.40
N TYR A 8 -12.02 21.91 11.81
CA TYR A 8 -13.29 21.88 12.52
C TYR A 8 -14.19 20.75 11.99
N VAL A 9 -14.05 19.56 12.58
CA VAL A 9 -15.04 18.47 12.87
C VAL A 9 -14.20 17.20 13.10
N LYS A 10 -13.47 17.17 14.22
CA LYS A 10 -12.68 16.01 14.71
C LYS A 10 -13.31 15.46 15.99
N ASN A 11 -14.65 15.40 16.04
CA ASN A 11 -15.39 14.86 17.17
C ASN A 11 -15.28 13.32 17.21
N THR A 12 -14.52 12.83 18.20
CA THR A 12 -14.69 11.57 18.97
C THR A 12 -15.39 10.40 18.26
N LEU A 13 -14.93 10.00 17.08
CA LEU A 13 -15.43 8.77 16.47
C LEU A 13 -14.84 7.55 17.19
N GLN A 14 -15.72 6.81 17.86
CA GLN A 14 -15.40 5.56 18.54
C GLN A 14 -15.54 4.39 17.59
N VAL A 15 -14.56 3.48 17.59
CA VAL A 15 -14.61 2.25 16.77
C VAL A 15 -14.73 1.04 17.69
N ILE A 16 -15.74 0.19 17.47
CA ILE A 16 -15.89 -1.09 18.14
C ILE A 16 -15.43 -2.20 17.20
N ILE A 17 -14.40 -2.94 17.60
CA ILE A 17 -13.93 -4.15 16.92
C ILE A 17 -14.43 -5.37 17.68
N TYR A 18 -15.32 -6.14 17.06
CA TYR A 18 -15.77 -7.41 17.61
C TYR A 18 -14.83 -8.54 17.18
N LEU A 19 -14.31 -9.30 18.14
CA LEU A 19 -13.43 -10.44 17.91
C LEU A 19 -14.24 -11.74 18.12
N PRO A 20 -14.75 -12.37 17.05
CA PRO A 20 -15.44 -13.65 17.15
C PRO A 20 -14.47 -14.77 17.55
N GLU A 21 -15.02 -15.79 18.23
CA GLU A 21 -14.29 -17.03 18.50
C GLU A 21 -14.11 -17.83 17.21
N MET A 22 -12.86 -18.15 16.91
CA MET A 22 -12.52 -18.98 15.76
C MET A 22 -12.59 -20.45 16.16
N SER A 23 -13.43 -21.24 15.49
CA SER A 23 -13.41 -22.70 15.60
C SER A 23 -12.08 -23.22 15.07
N ASN A 24 -11.14 -23.53 15.96
CA ASN A 24 -9.89 -24.17 15.57
C ASN A 24 -10.20 -25.60 15.10
N GLU A 25 -10.21 -25.85 13.78
CA GLU A 25 -10.26 -27.22 13.24
C GLU A 25 -9.11 -28.12 13.78
N GLU A 26 -8.03 -27.51 14.31
CA GLU A 26 -6.92 -28.24 14.95
C GLU A 26 -7.19 -28.66 16.41
N SER A 27 -8.32 -28.29 17.05
CA SER A 27 -8.60 -28.68 18.45
C SER A 27 -9.12 -30.11 18.63
N VAL A 28 -9.37 -30.86 17.56
CA VAL A 28 -9.92 -32.24 17.66
C VAL A 28 -8.84 -33.30 17.91
N ARG A 29 -7.53 -32.99 17.75
CA ARG A 29 -6.47 -34.02 17.80
C ARG A 29 -5.58 -34.10 19.04
N THR A 30 -5.78 -33.29 20.07
CA THR A 30 -5.00 -33.43 21.31
C THR A 30 -5.88 -33.41 22.54
N LYS A 31 -6.40 -34.60 22.91
CA LYS A 31 -6.82 -34.91 24.28
C LYS A 31 -5.55 -35.02 25.14
N ASN A 32 -5.14 -33.95 25.80
CA ASN A 32 -4.59 -33.98 27.16
C ASN A 32 -4.14 -32.57 27.65
N THR A 33 -4.43 -32.36 28.94
CA THR A 33 -3.79 -31.47 29.94
C THR A 33 -3.81 -29.93 29.77
N SER A 34 -4.70 -29.32 30.56
CA SER A 34 -4.52 -28.17 31.49
C SER A 34 -3.75 -26.90 31.11
N ASN A 35 -3.36 -26.67 29.85
CA ASN A 35 -2.84 -25.36 29.43
C ASN A 35 -3.16 -25.10 27.95
N LYS A 36 -4.45 -25.03 27.61
CA LYS A 36 -4.92 -24.62 26.28
C LYS A 36 -4.61 -23.13 26.10
N LYS A 37 -3.38 -22.79 25.70
CA LYS A 37 -3.08 -21.53 25.03
C LYS A 37 -4.02 -21.47 23.82
N VAL A 38 -5.08 -20.67 23.92
CA VAL A 38 -5.98 -20.37 22.81
C VAL A 38 -5.12 -19.63 21.77
N ARG A 39 -4.56 -20.41 20.82
CA ARG A 39 -3.76 -19.89 19.71
C ARG A 39 -4.70 -19.14 18.79
N SER A 40 -4.81 -17.83 18.98
CA SER A 40 -5.74 -17.00 18.21
C SER A 40 -5.09 -16.57 16.89
N LEU A 41 -5.83 -16.73 15.79
CA LEU A 41 -5.41 -16.30 14.45
C LEU A 41 -5.02 -14.80 14.43
N TYR A 42 -5.66 -14.03 15.29
CA TYR A 42 -5.50 -12.59 15.43
C TYR A 42 -4.08 -12.16 15.86
N LEU A 43 -3.35 -12.99 16.63
CA LEU A 43 -2.09 -12.61 17.28
C LEU A 43 -0.87 -13.35 16.74
N GLU A 44 -0.93 -14.68 16.61
CA GLU A 44 0.25 -15.46 16.22
C GLU A 44 0.57 -15.34 14.73
N ARG A 45 -0.45 -15.18 13.89
CA ARG A 45 -0.27 -15.25 12.44
C ARG A 45 -0.06 -13.88 11.83
N LYS A 46 1.17 -13.66 11.40
CA LYS A 46 1.62 -12.37 10.89
C LYS A 46 1.45 -12.27 9.37
N LEU A 47 0.70 -11.27 8.94
CA LEU A 47 0.68 -10.77 7.56
C LEU A 47 1.82 -9.76 7.42
N ALA A 48 2.95 -10.22 6.89
CA ALA A 48 4.16 -9.40 6.74
C ALA A 48 4.64 -8.82 8.08
N LYS A 49 4.88 -9.69 9.06
CA LYS A 49 5.30 -9.37 10.45
C LYS A 49 4.30 -8.60 11.31
N GLN A 50 3.13 -8.24 10.80
CA GLN A 50 2.06 -7.62 11.60
C GLN A 50 0.96 -8.63 11.87
N SER A 51 0.46 -8.66 13.11
CA SER A 51 -0.75 -9.40 13.43
C SER A 51 -1.97 -8.78 12.73
N LEU A 52 -3.09 -9.51 12.66
CA LEU A 52 -4.31 -8.98 12.02
C LEU A 52 -4.81 -7.73 12.75
N ILE A 53 -4.79 -7.78 14.09
CA ILE A 53 -5.19 -6.66 14.96
C ILE A 53 -4.26 -5.48 14.79
N GLU A 54 -2.93 -5.70 14.78
CA GLU A 54 -1.97 -4.62 14.55
C GLU A 54 -2.24 -3.91 13.22
N ARG A 55 -2.60 -4.66 12.17
CA ARG A 55 -2.88 -4.10 10.85
C ARG A 55 -4.17 -3.29 10.82
N GLN A 56 -5.23 -3.74 11.50
CA GLN A 56 -6.48 -2.99 11.62
C GLN A 56 -6.28 -1.71 12.43
N VAL A 57 -5.58 -1.78 13.56
CA VAL A 57 -5.24 -0.62 14.38
C VAL A 57 -4.44 0.42 13.58
N ASN A 58 -3.42 -0.02 12.83
CA ASN A 58 -2.65 0.87 11.95
C ASN A 58 -3.53 1.53 10.87
N LEU A 59 -4.47 0.79 10.30
CA LEU A 59 -5.39 1.31 9.31
C LEU A 59 -6.32 2.37 9.91
N LEU A 60 -6.87 2.12 11.11
CA LEU A 60 -7.74 3.09 11.80
C LEU A 60 -6.97 4.36 12.21
N GLN A 61 -5.71 4.23 12.64
CA GLN A 61 -4.82 5.37 12.87
C GLN A 61 -4.62 6.23 11.63
N GLU A 62 -4.38 5.58 10.50
CA GLU A 62 -4.16 6.24 9.22
C GLU A 62 -5.37 7.04 8.72
N VAL A 63 -6.56 6.71 9.23
CA VAL A 63 -7.81 7.41 8.94
C VAL A 63 -8.13 8.47 10.01
N GLY A 64 -7.38 8.49 11.12
CA GLY A 64 -7.49 9.52 12.16
C GLY A 64 -8.38 9.15 13.35
N VAL A 65 -8.66 7.85 13.56
CA VAL A 65 -9.40 7.36 14.73
C VAL A 65 -8.55 7.51 16.01
N LYS A 66 -9.18 8.02 17.07
CA LYS A 66 -8.52 8.27 18.37
C LYS A 66 -8.90 7.26 19.46
N GLU A 67 -10.09 6.67 19.38
CA GLU A 67 -10.61 5.74 20.39
C GLU A 67 -11.03 4.41 19.77
N ILE A 68 -10.47 3.31 20.29
CA ILE A 68 -10.76 1.96 19.83
C ILE A 68 -11.24 1.11 21.02
N PHE A 69 -12.44 0.57 20.89
CA PHE A 69 -13.06 -0.37 21.81
C PHE A 69 -12.93 -1.78 21.22
N LEU A 70 -12.19 -2.65 21.89
CA LEU A 70 -12.08 -4.07 21.51
C LEU A 70 -13.00 -4.90 22.40
N THR A 71 -13.80 -5.75 21.78
CA THR A 71 -14.74 -6.61 22.49
C THR A 71 -14.74 -8.03 21.95
N SER A 72 -14.94 -8.99 22.85
CA SER A 72 -14.98 -10.42 22.58
C SER A 72 -15.92 -11.09 23.58
N LYS A 73 -16.57 -12.18 23.16
CA LYS A 73 -17.29 -13.07 24.10
C LYS A 73 -16.30 -13.80 25.02
N ASN A 74 -15.08 -14.04 24.54
CA ASN A 74 -14.02 -14.71 25.27
C ASN A 74 -13.09 -13.70 25.95
N GLU A 75 -13.15 -13.63 27.27
CA GLU A 75 -12.34 -12.71 28.07
C GLU A 75 -10.85 -13.07 28.04
N SER A 76 -10.50 -14.35 27.94
CA SER A 76 -9.10 -14.80 27.84
C SER A 76 -8.46 -14.35 26.53
N LEU A 77 -9.21 -14.41 25.42
CA LEU A 77 -8.74 -13.88 24.14
C LEU A 77 -8.51 -12.37 24.20
N LEU A 78 -9.42 -11.64 24.85
CA LEU A 78 -9.33 -10.20 25.00
C LEU A 78 -8.09 -9.78 25.82
N ALA A 79 -7.81 -10.48 26.92
CA ALA A 79 -6.62 -10.25 27.75
C ALA A 79 -5.31 -10.48 26.99
N LEU A 80 -5.24 -11.54 26.16
CA LEU A 80 -4.07 -11.80 25.31
C LEU A 80 -3.86 -10.69 24.26
N VAL A 81 -4.96 -10.18 23.69
CA VAL A 81 -4.91 -9.07 22.73
C VAL A 81 -4.45 -7.79 23.41
N GLU A 82 -5.01 -7.47 24.58
CA GLU A 82 -4.60 -6.32 25.39
C GLU A 82 -3.11 -6.35 25.72
N GLU A 83 -2.61 -7.47 26.23
CA GLU A 83 -1.19 -7.65 26.54
C GLU A 83 -0.31 -7.47 25.29
N SER A 84 -0.74 -7.99 24.14
CA SER A 84 0.00 -7.87 22.89
C SER A 84 0.07 -6.43 22.36
N ILE A 85 -1.03 -5.68 22.44
CA ILE A 85 -1.10 -4.28 21.99
C ILE A 85 -0.25 -3.41 22.91
N LEU A 86 -0.35 -3.61 24.23
CA LEU A 86 0.44 -2.89 25.23
C LEU A 86 1.94 -3.21 25.13
N LYS A 87 2.31 -4.47 24.82
CA LYS A 87 3.71 -4.87 24.60
C LYS A 87 4.27 -4.47 23.25
N SER A 88 3.43 -4.16 22.26
CA SER A 88 3.89 -3.82 20.91
C SER A 88 4.54 -2.44 20.88
N ARG A 89 5.82 -2.37 21.27
CA ARG A 89 6.71 -1.21 21.10
C ARG A 89 6.94 -0.82 19.62
N ASN A 90 6.41 -1.61 18.70
CA ASN A 90 6.69 -1.59 17.27
C ASN A 90 5.55 -1.01 16.42
N ILE A 91 4.50 -0.50 17.05
CA ILE A 91 3.46 0.30 16.40
C ILE A 91 3.93 1.76 16.48
N PRO A 92 4.42 2.35 15.38
CA PRO A 92 4.68 3.78 15.35
C PRO A 92 3.34 4.51 15.38
N PHE A 93 2.81 4.74 16.58
CA PHE A 93 1.60 5.53 16.77
C PHE A 93 1.87 6.95 16.26
N LYS A 94 1.32 7.29 15.10
CA LYS A 94 1.35 8.68 14.60
C LYS A 94 0.56 9.62 15.52
N GLN A 95 -0.40 9.08 16.26
CA GLN A 95 -1.27 9.79 17.21
C GLN A 95 -1.55 8.87 18.42
N LYS A 96 -1.70 9.46 19.61
CA LYS A 96 -2.03 8.71 20.84
C LYS A 96 -3.46 8.16 20.72
N ILE A 97 -3.60 6.84 20.70
CA ILE A 97 -4.91 6.16 20.75
C ILE A 97 -5.21 5.75 22.18
N THR A 98 -6.46 5.94 22.57
CA THR A 98 -7.01 5.33 23.78
C THR A 98 -7.66 4.00 23.42
N PHE A 99 -7.20 2.94 24.08
CA PHE A 99 -7.77 1.59 23.93
C PHE A 99 -8.67 1.29 25.11
N HIS A 100 -9.84 0.71 24.82
CA HIS A 100 -10.78 0.21 25.81
C HIS A 100 -11.06 -1.25 25.55
N PHE A 101 -10.86 -2.09 26.57
CA PHE A 101 -11.11 -3.52 26.49
C PHE A 101 -12.29 -3.85 27.39
N SER A 102 -13.34 -4.43 26.82
CA SER A 102 -14.50 -4.89 27.60
C SER A 102 -15.12 -6.13 26.97
N SER A 103 -15.48 -7.09 27.82
CA SER A 103 -16.20 -8.28 27.35
C SER A 103 -17.53 -7.88 26.75
N THR A 104 -18.01 -8.64 25.77
CA THR A 104 -19.26 -8.26 25.07
C THR A 104 -20.39 -8.10 26.06
N LYS A 105 -20.58 -9.04 27.01
CA LYS A 105 -21.60 -8.94 28.08
C LYS A 105 -21.47 -7.68 28.93
N ARG A 106 -20.25 -7.24 29.25
CA ARG A 106 -20.00 -6.05 30.08
C ARG A 106 -20.19 -4.76 29.27
N LEU A 107 -19.73 -4.71 28.03
CA LEU A 107 -19.97 -3.55 27.15
C LEU A 107 -21.47 -3.34 26.89
N LEU A 108 -22.25 -4.44 26.85
CA LEU A 108 -23.70 -4.43 26.74
C LEU A 108 -24.41 -3.94 28.02
N ASN A 109 -23.91 -4.32 29.19
CA ASN A 109 -24.60 -4.07 30.47
C ASN A 109 -24.09 -2.85 31.25
N THR A 110 -22.97 -2.24 30.87
CA THR A 110 -22.42 -1.07 31.58
C THR A 110 -22.64 0.22 30.78
N PRO A 111 -23.71 1.00 31.06
CA PRO A 111 -23.93 2.30 30.42
C PRO A 111 -22.79 3.29 30.70
N SER A 112 -22.04 3.11 31.79
CA SER A 112 -20.93 3.99 32.19
C SER A 112 -19.69 3.96 31.29
N LEU A 113 -19.49 2.90 30.48
CA LEU A 113 -18.40 2.83 29.50
C LEU A 113 -18.65 3.76 28.31
N PHE A 114 -19.93 4.00 27.99
CA PHE A 114 -20.31 5.08 27.09
C PHE A 114 -20.29 6.41 27.83
N ASN A 115 -20.76 6.48 29.09
CA ASN A 115 -21.08 7.77 29.74
C ASN A 115 -19.92 8.67 30.23
N LYS A 116 -18.65 8.27 30.20
CA LYS A 116 -17.60 9.11 30.84
C LYS A 116 -17.34 10.48 30.18
N GLU A 117 -17.94 10.77 29.02
CA GLU A 117 -18.03 12.12 28.44
C GLU A 117 -19.45 12.46 27.91
N ILE A 118 -20.48 11.68 28.27
CA ILE A 118 -21.83 11.79 27.68
C ILE A 118 -22.80 12.46 28.65
N GLU A 119 -22.81 13.78 28.64
CA GLU A 119 -23.99 14.53 29.08
C GLU A 119 -24.55 15.46 27.98
N SER A 120 -24.11 15.37 26.72
CA SER A 120 -24.57 16.37 25.74
C SER A 120 -24.70 16.01 24.25
N ASN A 121 -24.64 14.76 23.77
CA ASN A 121 -24.90 14.50 22.35
C ASN A 121 -25.45 13.09 21.99
N ASP A 122 -26.77 13.00 21.81
CA ASP A 122 -27.51 11.86 21.25
C ASP A 122 -27.16 11.55 19.77
N GLY A 123 -26.37 12.40 19.11
CA GLY A 123 -25.89 12.24 17.73
C GLY A 123 -24.57 11.49 17.55
N THR A 124 -23.98 10.93 18.61
CA THR A 124 -22.66 10.27 18.49
C THR A 124 -22.73 8.94 17.73
N THR A 125 -22.04 8.88 16.59
CA THR A 125 -21.94 7.68 15.75
C THR A 125 -20.73 6.82 16.13
N VAL A 126 -20.91 5.51 16.09
CA VAL A 126 -19.89 4.49 16.32
C VAL A 126 -19.69 3.71 15.04
N LEU A 127 -18.44 3.37 14.73
CA LEU A 127 -18.11 2.44 13.66
C LEU A 127 -17.98 1.04 14.26
N LEU A 128 -18.83 0.11 13.83
CA LEU A 128 -18.76 -1.29 14.24
C LEU A 128 -18.12 -2.12 13.12
N MET A 129 -17.14 -2.94 13.47
CA MET A 129 -16.43 -3.81 12.52
C MET A 129 -16.14 -5.20 13.09
N ASP A 130 -16.16 -6.19 12.21
CA ASP A 130 -15.73 -7.55 12.52
C ASP A 130 -14.20 -7.69 12.38
N GLY A 131 -13.57 -8.17 13.45
CA GLY A 131 -12.13 -8.36 13.55
C GLY A 131 -11.55 -9.46 12.66
N GLN A 132 -12.36 -10.36 12.08
CA GLN A 132 -11.88 -11.34 11.08
C GLN A 132 -11.63 -10.71 9.70
N TRP A 133 -12.15 -9.51 9.45
CA TRP A 133 -12.11 -8.88 8.15
C TRP A 133 -11.02 -7.82 8.06
N LEU A 134 -10.32 -7.82 6.94
CA LEU A 134 -9.36 -6.78 6.57
C LEU A 134 -9.98 -5.93 5.46
N PHE A 135 -10.23 -4.66 5.76
CA PHE A 135 -10.82 -3.70 4.82
C PHE A 135 -9.76 -2.83 4.15
N ASP A 136 -10.04 -2.37 2.93
CA ASP A 136 -9.30 -1.28 2.30
C ASP A 136 -9.62 0.04 3.02
N LYS A 137 -8.57 0.85 3.23
CA LYS A 137 -8.66 2.18 3.87
C LYS A 137 -9.77 3.04 3.27
N ARG A 138 -9.99 2.95 1.95
CA ARG A 138 -10.98 3.74 1.22
C ARG A 138 -12.43 3.44 1.63
N ILE A 139 -12.72 2.21 2.08
CA ILE A 139 -14.04 1.84 2.57
C ILE A 139 -14.34 2.64 3.84
N ILE A 140 -13.40 2.58 4.81
CA ILE A 140 -13.55 3.26 6.10
C ILE A 140 -13.55 4.78 5.90
N GLN A 141 -12.69 5.32 5.02
CA GLN A 141 -12.74 6.74 4.67
C GLN A 141 -14.08 7.16 4.07
N SER A 142 -14.69 6.36 3.19
CA SER A 142 -15.97 6.73 2.57
C SER A 142 -17.11 6.79 3.60
N ILE A 143 -17.12 5.86 4.56
CA ILE A 143 -18.08 5.86 5.68
C ILE A 143 -17.92 7.08 6.59
N LEU A 144 -16.69 7.62 6.70
CA LEU A 144 -16.37 8.76 7.54
C LEU A 144 -16.53 10.10 6.82
N GLU A 145 -16.15 10.20 5.55
CA GLU A 145 -16.21 11.43 4.73
C GLU A 145 -17.66 11.82 4.37
N GLU A 146 -18.62 10.90 4.38
CA GLU A 146 -20.04 11.23 4.22
C GLU A 146 -20.60 12.06 5.39
N HIS A 147 -19.81 12.22 6.45
CA HIS A 147 -20.08 13.17 7.55
C HIS A 147 -19.56 14.59 7.25
N SER A 148 -18.68 14.76 6.25
CA SER A 148 -17.94 16.01 5.96
C SER A 148 -18.52 16.84 4.80
N LEU A 149 -19.51 16.32 4.06
CA LEU A 149 -20.14 17.00 2.91
C LEU A 149 -21.28 17.96 3.31
N GLU A 150 -21.48 18.23 4.61
CA GLU A 150 -22.56 19.08 5.13
C GLU A 150 -22.35 20.59 4.95
N HIS A 151 -21.32 21.07 4.25
CA HIS A 151 -21.04 22.52 4.15
C HIS A 151 -21.12 23.15 2.76
N VAL A 152 -21.49 22.42 1.69
CA VAL A 152 -21.41 23.02 0.34
C VAL A 152 -22.71 23.16 -0.43
N ASN A 153 -23.80 22.42 -0.19
CA ASN A 153 -25.01 22.62 -1.02
C ASN A 153 -26.29 22.73 -0.18
N LYS A 154 -26.66 23.98 0.14
CA LYS A 154 -28.03 24.37 0.48
C LYS A 154 -28.86 24.41 -0.80
N THR A 155 -29.41 23.26 -1.20
CA THR A 155 -30.69 23.17 -1.91
C THR A 155 -31.04 21.68 -2.03
N GLU A 156 -32.21 21.34 -1.49
CA GLU A 156 -32.87 20.03 -1.49
C GLU A 156 -32.38 18.98 -0.47
N GLU A 157 -33.37 18.42 0.23
CA GLU A 157 -33.28 17.62 1.45
C GLU A 157 -32.47 16.32 1.27
N LYS A 158 -31.18 16.35 1.59
CA LYS A 158 -30.43 15.13 1.95
C LYS A 158 -30.33 15.04 3.46
N LYS A 159 -31.30 14.38 4.11
CA LYS A 159 -31.17 13.95 5.51
C LYS A 159 -29.97 13.03 5.62
N THR A 160 -28.95 13.44 6.37
CA THR A 160 -27.78 12.62 6.68
C THR A 160 -28.24 11.37 7.44
N ALA A 161 -27.98 10.19 6.86
CA ALA A 161 -28.32 8.94 7.50
C ALA A 161 -27.34 8.67 8.66
N LEU A 162 -27.87 8.75 9.89
CA LEU A 162 -27.12 8.53 11.13
C LEU A 162 -26.56 7.10 11.22
N SER A 163 -27.27 6.13 10.64
CA SER A 163 -26.80 4.76 10.41
C SER A 163 -26.47 4.54 8.93
N LEU A 164 -25.42 3.78 8.66
CA LEU A 164 -24.90 3.57 7.31
C LEU A 164 -24.32 2.16 7.14
N LEU A 165 -24.73 1.50 6.07
CA LEU A 165 -24.22 0.19 5.65
C LEU A 165 -23.29 0.30 4.44
N VAL A 166 -22.47 -0.72 4.20
CA VAL A 166 -21.71 -0.86 2.94
C VAL A 166 -22.26 -2.04 2.16
N GLU A 167 -22.75 -1.77 0.96
CA GLU A 167 -23.34 -2.75 0.07
C GLU A 167 -22.32 -3.20 -0.98
N GLU A 168 -22.14 -4.51 -1.10
CA GLU A 168 -21.41 -5.17 -2.17
C GLU A 168 -22.30 -5.29 -3.40
N ASP A 169 -22.24 -4.28 -4.25
CA ASP A 169 -23.03 -4.18 -5.48
C ASP A 169 -22.30 -4.73 -6.71
N ARG A 170 -21.03 -5.15 -6.58
CA ARG A 170 -20.25 -5.67 -7.70
C ARG A 170 -20.61 -7.13 -7.94
N GLN A 171 -21.03 -7.45 -9.17
CA GLN A 171 -21.33 -8.81 -9.62
C GLN A 171 -20.10 -9.73 -9.74
N THR A 172 -18.99 -9.45 -9.05
CA THR A 172 -17.84 -10.36 -9.00
C THR A 172 -18.13 -11.50 -8.03
N LYS A 173 -18.96 -12.46 -8.48
CA LYS A 173 -19.16 -13.76 -7.82
C LYS A 173 -17.78 -14.40 -7.57
N ARG A 174 -17.37 -14.53 -6.30
CA ARG A 174 -16.39 -15.58 -5.96
C ARG A 174 -17.11 -16.91 -6.16
N PRO A 175 -16.54 -17.88 -6.89
CA PRO A 175 -17.21 -19.14 -7.21
C PRO A 175 -17.52 -20.02 -5.97
N GLU A 176 -17.03 -19.67 -4.78
CA GLU A 176 -17.18 -20.47 -3.55
C GLU A 176 -18.39 -20.07 -2.66
N ASP A 177 -19.08 -18.95 -2.91
CA ASP A 177 -20.13 -18.41 -2.01
C ASP A 177 -21.59 -18.59 -2.51
N SER A 178 -21.84 -19.54 -3.40
CA SER A 178 -23.11 -19.62 -4.16
C SER A 178 -24.35 -20.13 -3.41
N SER A 179 -24.31 -20.39 -2.10
CA SER A 179 -25.43 -21.05 -1.38
C SER A 179 -26.11 -20.27 -0.24
N LYS A 180 -25.77 -19.00 0.03
CA LYS A 180 -26.48 -18.18 1.05
C LYS A 180 -26.80 -16.75 0.55
N LEU A 181 -27.66 -16.67 -0.45
CA LEU A 181 -28.06 -15.41 -1.11
C LEU A 181 -29.28 -14.76 -0.43
N LYS A 182 -29.02 -13.73 0.40
CA LYS A 182 -29.83 -12.50 0.62
C LYS A 182 -29.28 -11.62 1.76
N VAL A 183 -28.49 -12.18 2.68
CA VAL A 183 -27.79 -11.44 3.78
C VAL A 183 -26.36 -11.03 3.38
N ASN A 184 -25.77 -11.70 2.38
CA ASN A 184 -24.38 -11.49 1.93
C ASN A 184 -24.18 -10.28 0.99
N SER A 185 -25.16 -9.39 0.83
CA SER A 185 -25.00 -8.15 0.05
C SER A 185 -24.34 -7.02 0.83
N TYR A 186 -24.11 -7.17 2.14
CA TYR A 186 -23.49 -6.14 2.97
C TYR A 186 -22.18 -6.62 3.58
N LEU A 187 -21.23 -5.71 3.75
CA LEU A 187 -19.97 -5.98 4.45
C LEU A 187 -20.16 -5.91 5.97
N PRO A 188 -19.36 -6.64 6.79
CA PRO A 188 -19.43 -6.61 8.25
C PRO A 188 -18.76 -5.37 8.85
N LEU A 189 -19.23 -4.21 8.37
CA LEU A 189 -18.77 -2.87 8.70
C LEU A 189 -19.95 -1.91 8.57
N CYS A 190 -20.33 -1.25 9.66
CA CYS A 190 -21.43 -0.29 9.65
C CYS A 190 -21.18 0.88 10.59
N ARG A 191 -21.71 2.05 10.22
CA ARG A 191 -21.83 3.20 11.12
C ARG A 191 -23.20 3.18 11.75
N VAL A 192 -23.27 3.39 13.06
CA VAL A 192 -24.51 3.28 13.83
C VAL A 192 -24.51 4.28 14.97
N THR A 193 -25.68 4.77 15.36
CA THR A 193 -25.79 5.61 16.55
C THR A 193 -25.63 4.77 17.81
N LYS A 194 -25.06 5.36 18.87
CA LYS A 194 -24.98 4.70 20.18
C LYS A 194 -26.35 4.26 20.71
N LEU A 195 -27.39 5.06 20.47
CA LEU A 195 -28.78 4.75 20.84
C LEU A 195 -29.30 3.51 20.12
N PHE A 196 -29.07 3.39 18.81
CA PHE A 196 -29.51 2.23 18.03
C PHE A 196 -28.76 0.96 18.46
N LEU A 197 -27.45 1.06 18.68
CA LEU A 197 -26.65 -0.03 19.22
C LEU A 197 -27.24 -0.52 20.56
N ARG A 198 -27.51 0.40 21.50
CA ARG A 198 -28.07 0.07 22.81
C ARG A 198 -29.41 -0.66 22.70
N LYS A 199 -30.34 -0.16 21.88
CA LYS A 199 -31.66 -0.78 21.67
C LYS A 199 -31.57 -2.15 21.02
N SER A 200 -30.73 -2.29 20.00
CA SER A 200 -30.55 -3.57 19.28
C SER A 200 -30.03 -4.66 20.22
N PHE A 201 -29.11 -4.29 21.10
CA PHE A 201 -28.54 -5.19 22.09
C PHE A 201 -29.49 -5.53 23.25
N GLN A 202 -30.29 -4.58 23.74
CA GLN A 202 -31.32 -4.85 24.75
C GLN A 202 -32.38 -5.85 24.25
N ASN A 203 -32.82 -5.70 22.99
CA ASN A 203 -33.78 -6.61 22.37
C ASN A 203 -33.22 -8.03 22.18
N GLU A 204 -31.91 -8.20 21.95
CA GLU A 204 -31.26 -9.51 21.89
C GLU A 204 -31.15 -10.18 23.27
N THR A 205 -30.95 -9.42 24.34
CA THR A 205 -30.91 -9.96 25.71
C THR A 205 -32.28 -10.43 26.19
N GLU A 206 -33.37 -9.77 25.77
CA GLU A 206 -34.74 -10.15 26.17
C GLU A 206 -35.27 -11.37 25.38
N LYS A 207 -34.87 -11.54 24.11
CA LYS A 207 -35.28 -12.69 23.27
C LYS A 207 -34.58 -14.01 23.59
N ASN A 208 -33.43 -13.98 24.28
CA ASN A 208 -32.58 -15.15 24.53
C ASN A 208 -32.77 -15.79 25.91
N SER A 209 -33.93 -15.62 26.54
CA SER A 209 -34.34 -16.40 27.73
C SER A 209 -34.73 -17.86 27.41
N GLY A 210 -34.78 -18.23 26.13
CA GLY A 210 -34.82 -19.62 25.64
C GLY A 210 -33.62 -19.92 24.76
N GLU A 211 -32.93 -21.03 25.06
CA GLU A 211 -31.85 -21.68 24.31
C GLU A 211 -31.17 -20.88 23.18
N MET A 212 -29.98 -20.33 23.47
CA MET A 212 -29.08 -19.81 22.45
C MET A 212 -28.74 -20.90 21.43
N LYS A 213 -29.35 -20.85 20.24
CA LYS A 213 -28.80 -21.54 19.08
C LYS A 213 -27.45 -20.89 18.74
N GLU A 214 -26.40 -21.70 18.82
CA GLU A 214 -25.05 -21.38 18.37
C GLU A 214 -25.06 -20.79 16.93
N GLU A 215 -24.08 -19.93 16.64
CA GLU A 215 -23.66 -19.50 15.28
C GLU A 215 -24.17 -18.19 14.66
N GLN A 216 -24.57 -17.15 15.40
CA GLN A 216 -24.66 -15.80 14.80
C GLN A 216 -23.85 -14.75 15.59
N GLU A 217 -22.85 -14.19 14.90
CA GLU A 217 -21.96 -13.14 15.43
C GLU A 217 -22.73 -11.81 15.57
N PRO A 218 -22.57 -11.07 16.67
CA PRO A 218 -23.37 -9.88 17.00
C PRO A 218 -23.31 -8.75 15.95
N VAL A 219 -22.21 -8.63 15.21
CA VAL A 219 -22.08 -7.63 14.13
C VAL A 219 -23.07 -7.92 13.00
N TRP A 220 -23.23 -9.18 12.61
CA TRP A 220 -24.13 -9.58 11.53
C TRP A 220 -25.60 -9.41 11.90
N ASN A 221 -25.96 -9.63 13.17
CA ASN A 221 -27.32 -9.40 13.64
C ASN A 221 -27.71 -7.92 13.56
N ILE A 222 -26.80 -7.02 13.95
CA ILE A 222 -27.02 -5.57 13.86
C ILE A 222 -27.11 -5.13 12.40
N ILE A 223 -26.28 -5.68 11.51
CA ILE A 223 -26.36 -5.38 10.08
C ILE A 223 -27.69 -5.86 9.50
N LYS A 224 -28.16 -7.04 9.91
CA LYS A 224 -29.46 -7.58 9.48
C LYS A 224 -30.62 -6.70 9.93
N THR A 225 -30.63 -6.25 11.19
CA THR A 225 -31.69 -5.36 11.69
C THR A 225 -31.65 -3.98 11.00
N LEU A 226 -30.46 -3.47 10.68
CA LEU A 226 -30.32 -2.23 9.90
C LEU A 226 -30.78 -2.37 8.45
N ALA A 227 -30.49 -3.50 7.82
CA ALA A 227 -30.93 -3.79 6.46
C ALA A 227 -32.46 -3.93 6.39
N GLU A 228 -33.08 -4.59 7.37
CA GLU A 228 -34.54 -4.71 7.49
C GLU A 228 -35.24 -3.37 7.73
N THR A 229 -34.55 -2.36 8.27
CA THR A 229 -35.08 -1.02 8.56
C THR A 229 -34.84 -0.01 7.43
N ASN A 230 -34.40 -0.46 6.24
CA ASN A 230 -34.13 0.37 5.06
C ASN A 230 -33.12 1.51 5.30
N THR A 231 -32.06 1.19 6.05
CA THR A 231 -30.94 2.10 6.34
C THR A 231 -30.19 2.47 5.06
N ALA A 232 -29.65 3.70 4.98
CA ALA A 232 -28.84 4.13 3.84
C ALA A 232 -27.59 3.24 3.65
N SER A 233 -27.25 2.95 2.40
CA SER A 233 -26.09 2.15 2.03
C SER A 233 -25.13 2.91 1.11
N ILE A 234 -23.83 2.79 1.36
CA ILE A 234 -22.78 3.13 0.39
C ILE A 234 -22.53 1.90 -0.48
N LYS A 235 -22.73 2.07 -1.79
CA LYS A 235 -22.37 1.06 -2.79
C LYS A 235 -20.87 0.99 -2.99
N LEU A 236 -20.28 -0.20 -3.00
CA LEU A 236 -18.84 -0.34 -3.16
C LEU A 236 -18.34 0.15 -4.53
N SER A 237 -19.17 0.14 -5.57
CA SER A 237 -18.85 0.67 -6.90
C SER A 237 -18.63 2.19 -6.94
N THR A 238 -19.22 2.96 -6.03
CA THR A 238 -19.11 4.43 -6.03
C THR A 238 -17.81 4.93 -5.41
N ILE A 239 -17.12 4.08 -4.64
CA ILE A 239 -15.86 4.43 -3.98
C ILE A 239 -14.75 4.65 -5.02
N PRO A 240 -13.98 5.75 -4.93
CA PRO A 240 -12.95 6.07 -5.90
C PRO A 240 -11.87 4.98 -6.01
N VAL A 241 -11.71 4.48 -7.23
CA VAL A 241 -10.80 3.37 -7.57
C VAL A 241 -9.36 3.87 -7.75
N TYR A 242 -9.16 5.15 -8.09
CA TYR A 242 -7.84 5.71 -8.32
C TYR A 242 -7.08 5.97 -7.01
N VAL A 243 -5.85 5.45 -6.90
CA VAL A 243 -4.98 5.67 -5.75
C VAL A 243 -3.75 6.48 -6.20
N PRO A 244 -3.63 7.77 -5.84
CA PRO A 244 -2.55 8.64 -6.31
C PRO A 244 -1.14 8.13 -5.97
N SER A 245 -0.92 7.63 -4.75
CA SER A 245 0.38 7.08 -4.32
C SER A 245 0.81 5.85 -5.14
N MET A 246 -0.16 5.13 -5.71
CA MET A 246 0.04 3.94 -6.55
C MET A 246 -0.01 4.25 -8.05
N ARG A 247 -0.45 5.47 -8.43
CA ARG A 247 -0.60 5.97 -9.81
C ARG A 247 -1.40 5.02 -10.72
N ARG A 248 -2.40 4.35 -10.15
CA ARG A 248 -3.28 3.41 -10.87
C ARG A 248 -4.67 3.31 -10.24
N ASN A 249 -5.61 2.81 -11.03
CA ASN A 249 -6.90 2.34 -10.55
C ASN A 249 -6.70 0.98 -9.86
N LEU A 250 -7.02 0.93 -8.58
CA LEU A 250 -7.01 -0.28 -7.76
C LEU A 250 -8.44 -0.61 -7.32
N PRO A 251 -8.96 -1.81 -7.62
CA PRO A 251 -10.26 -2.21 -7.09
C PRO A 251 -10.23 -2.13 -5.56
N VAL A 252 -11.32 -1.63 -4.98
CA VAL A 252 -11.50 -1.63 -3.52
C VAL A 252 -11.62 -3.08 -3.08
N HIS A 253 -10.81 -3.48 -2.09
CA HIS A 253 -10.68 -4.87 -1.69
C HIS A 253 -11.02 -5.07 -0.21
N TYR A 254 -11.45 -6.26 0.13
CA TYR A 254 -11.63 -6.72 1.50
C TYR A 254 -11.40 -8.22 1.55
N PHE A 255 -10.95 -8.71 2.70
CA PHE A 255 -10.60 -10.10 2.89
C PHE A 255 -11.13 -10.62 4.22
N LYS A 256 -11.84 -11.74 4.19
CA LYS A 256 -12.16 -12.55 5.38
C LYS A 256 -11.00 -13.50 5.66
N LEU A 257 -10.62 -13.66 6.92
CA LEU A 257 -9.50 -14.51 7.33
C LEU A 257 -9.97 -15.59 8.29
N GLU A 258 -10.15 -16.80 7.77
CA GLU A 258 -10.58 -17.96 8.58
C GLU A 258 -9.43 -18.95 8.78
N THR A 259 -8.70 -19.28 7.71
CA THR A 259 -7.74 -20.39 7.71
C THR A 259 -6.27 -19.97 7.49
N LYS A 260 -5.33 -20.94 7.65
CA LYS A 260 -3.91 -20.75 7.27
C LYS A 260 -3.76 -20.43 5.79
N ARG A 261 -4.59 -21.07 4.95
CA ARG A 261 -4.55 -20.92 3.49
C ARG A 261 -5.00 -19.52 3.09
N ASP A 262 -6.00 -18.97 3.76
CA ASP A 262 -6.48 -17.60 3.51
C ASP A 262 -5.42 -16.56 3.82
N LEU A 263 -4.64 -16.74 4.89
CA LEU A 263 -3.55 -15.83 5.22
C LEU A 263 -2.47 -15.78 4.13
N LEU A 264 -2.10 -16.93 3.55
CA LEU A 264 -1.13 -16.96 2.44
C LEU A 264 -1.71 -16.30 1.18
N ARG A 265 -2.99 -16.57 0.88
CA ARG A 265 -3.73 -15.98 -0.24
C ARG A 265 -3.82 -14.46 -0.10
N VAL A 266 -4.19 -13.96 1.08
CA VAL A 266 -4.26 -12.54 1.42
C VAL A 266 -2.89 -11.90 1.39
N LYS A 267 -1.84 -12.54 1.94
CA LYS A 267 -0.46 -12.04 1.87
C LYS A 267 -0.02 -11.83 0.40
N TRP A 268 -0.28 -12.79 -0.46
CA TRP A 268 0.05 -12.69 -1.89
C TRP A 268 -0.75 -11.58 -2.58
N ASN A 269 -2.04 -11.46 -2.29
CA ASN A 269 -2.88 -10.39 -2.83
C ASN A 269 -2.39 -9.01 -2.37
N LEU A 270 -2.03 -8.84 -1.09
CA LEU A 270 -1.46 -7.60 -0.57
C LEU A 270 -0.16 -7.23 -1.31
N VAL A 271 0.75 -8.18 -1.54
CA VAL A 271 1.98 -7.96 -2.31
C VAL A 271 1.67 -7.52 -3.76
N LYS A 272 0.69 -8.12 -4.42
CA LYS A 272 0.28 -7.70 -5.77
C LYS A 272 -0.34 -6.30 -5.81
N LEU A 273 -1.08 -5.95 -4.75
CA LEU A 273 -1.73 -4.64 -4.62
C LEU A 273 -0.74 -3.49 -4.39
N THR A 274 0.48 -3.76 -3.91
CA THR A 274 1.53 -2.73 -3.70
C THR A 274 2.37 -2.37 -4.93
N GLN A 275 2.03 -2.89 -6.13
CA GLN A 275 2.67 -2.50 -7.38
C GLN A 275 2.23 -1.11 -7.87
N LYS A 276 3.16 -0.22 -8.20
CA LYS A 276 2.83 1.05 -8.88
C LYS A 276 2.36 0.81 -10.33
N GLY A 277 1.50 1.69 -10.86
CA GLY A 277 0.97 1.58 -12.23
C GLY A 277 1.83 2.16 -13.34
N THR A 278 2.88 2.90 -12.99
CA THR A 278 3.71 3.66 -13.94
C THR A 278 5.08 3.03 -14.13
N LEU A 279 5.10 1.71 -14.28
CA LEU A 279 6.33 0.96 -14.57
C LEU A 279 6.69 1.07 -16.05
N ASP A 280 7.99 1.02 -16.33
CA ASP A 280 8.48 0.80 -17.68
C ASP A 280 8.20 -0.64 -18.14
N LEU A 281 8.41 -0.92 -19.43
CA LEU A 281 8.10 -2.21 -20.04
C LEU A 281 8.84 -3.37 -19.35
N ILE A 282 10.13 -3.19 -19.08
CA ILE A 282 10.97 -4.21 -18.46
C ILE A 282 10.57 -4.45 -17.01
N ALA A 283 10.33 -3.37 -16.26
CA ALA A 283 9.82 -3.48 -14.90
C ALA A 283 8.45 -4.18 -14.85
N TRP A 284 7.57 -3.95 -15.83
CA TRP A 284 6.24 -4.54 -15.84
C TRP A 284 6.24 -6.04 -16.11
N TYR A 285 7.00 -6.50 -17.11
CA TYR A 285 6.98 -7.89 -17.54
C TYR A 285 8.03 -8.76 -16.86
N PHE A 286 9.21 -8.22 -16.54
CA PHE A 286 10.34 -8.99 -16.03
C PHE A 286 10.57 -8.77 -14.53
N ASN A 287 10.78 -7.52 -14.08
CA ASN A 287 11.13 -7.28 -12.68
C ASN A 287 9.95 -7.58 -11.75
N ARG A 288 8.73 -7.14 -12.12
CA ARG A 288 7.54 -7.23 -11.27
C ARG A 288 7.23 -8.64 -10.76
N PRO A 289 7.21 -9.71 -11.59
CA PRO A 289 7.02 -11.08 -11.10
C PRO A 289 8.07 -11.49 -10.07
N LEU A 290 9.34 -11.22 -10.33
CA LEU A 290 10.45 -11.54 -9.43
C LEU A 290 10.35 -10.76 -8.13
N GLU A 291 10.09 -9.45 -8.21
CA GLU A 291 9.85 -8.58 -7.07
C GLU A 291 8.70 -9.11 -6.20
N HIS A 292 7.60 -9.62 -6.81
CA HIS A 292 6.48 -10.21 -6.04
C HIS A 292 6.91 -11.46 -5.30
N MET A 293 7.64 -12.36 -5.95
CA MET A 293 8.13 -13.58 -5.33
C MET A 293 9.06 -13.27 -4.16
N VAL A 294 10.07 -12.40 -4.37
CA VAL A 294 11.01 -11.99 -3.33
C VAL A 294 10.30 -11.28 -2.19
N THR A 295 9.41 -10.32 -2.49
CA THR A 295 8.65 -9.62 -1.43
C THR A 295 7.81 -10.60 -0.63
N PHE A 296 7.15 -11.56 -1.27
CA PHE A 296 6.30 -12.54 -0.59
C PHE A 296 7.09 -13.45 0.37
N THR A 297 8.31 -13.84 -0.01
CA THR A 297 9.18 -14.69 0.84
C THR A 297 9.76 -13.89 2.00
N ILE A 298 10.28 -12.68 1.75
CA ILE A 298 10.90 -11.85 2.80
C ILE A 298 9.90 -11.06 3.65
N ALA A 299 8.62 -10.99 3.25
CA ALA A 299 7.59 -10.23 3.98
C ALA A 299 7.58 -10.54 5.48
N ASN A 300 7.79 -11.80 5.86
CA ASN A 300 7.82 -12.27 7.25
C ASN A 300 9.22 -12.35 7.87
N SER A 301 10.28 -12.11 7.09
CA SER A 301 11.67 -12.25 7.56
C SER A 301 12.11 -11.07 8.45
N PRO A 302 13.18 -11.21 9.26
CA PRO A 302 13.72 -10.13 10.07
C PRO A 302 14.14 -8.88 9.26
N LEU A 303 14.49 -9.05 7.98
CA LEU A 303 15.02 -8.01 7.10
C LEU A 303 14.08 -6.80 7.01
N THR A 304 14.63 -5.60 7.20
CA THR A 304 13.91 -4.32 7.08
C THR A 304 14.02 -3.79 5.64
N PRO A 305 13.12 -2.88 5.19
CA PRO A 305 13.30 -2.20 3.91
C PRO A 305 14.70 -1.58 3.77
N ASN A 306 15.17 -0.86 4.80
CA ASN A 306 16.50 -0.25 4.80
C ASN A 306 17.65 -1.26 4.62
N HIS A 307 17.55 -2.49 5.18
CA HIS A 307 18.57 -3.52 4.94
C HIS A 307 18.61 -3.94 3.47
N ILE A 308 17.44 -3.99 2.80
CA ILE A 308 17.37 -4.26 1.36
C ILE A 308 17.99 -3.11 0.58
N THR A 309 17.67 -1.85 0.92
CA THR A 309 18.29 -0.66 0.32
C THR A 309 19.81 -0.67 0.44
N MET A 310 20.36 -1.00 1.62
CA MET A 310 21.81 -1.11 1.83
C MET A 310 22.44 -2.22 0.96
N LEU A 311 21.76 -3.37 0.85
CA LEU A 311 22.20 -4.45 -0.01
C LEU A 311 22.20 -4.05 -1.49
N VAL A 312 21.15 -3.35 -1.95
CA VAL A 312 21.05 -2.81 -3.32
C VAL A 312 22.25 -1.91 -3.63
N ASN A 313 22.55 -0.96 -2.75
CA ASN A 313 23.70 -0.07 -2.90
C ASN A 313 25.03 -0.85 -2.97
N LEU A 314 25.23 -1.81 -2.06
CA LEU A 314 26.45 -2.64 -2.05
C LEU A 314 26.63 -3.41 -3.37
N LEU A 315 25.54 -4.02 -3.88
CA LEU A 315 25.56 -4.74 -5.16
C LEU A 315 25.80 -3.80 -6.34
N ALA A 316 25.21 -2.60 -6.32
CA ALA A 316 25.37 -1.60 -7.36
C ALA A 316 26.83 -1.09 -7.47
N PHE A 317 27.48 -0.78 -6.34
CA PHE A 317 28.89 -0.40 -6.34
C PHE A 317 29.81 -1.57 -6.68
N GLY A 318 29.48 -2.80 -6.25
CA GLY A 318 30.22 -4.00 -6.65
C GLY A 318 30.16 -4.27 -8.16
N LEU A 319 28.99 -4.06 -8.78
CA LEU A 319 28.79 -4.05 -10.22
C LEU A 319 29.69 -3.00 -10.91
N ALA A 320 29.66 -1.75 -10.43
CA ALA A 320 30.48 -0.69 -11.01
C ALA A 320 31.98 -1.03 -10.92
N ALA A 321 32.42 -1.57 -9.78
CA ALA A 321 33.80 -2.03 -9.61
C ALA A 321 34.17 -3.15 -10.60
N CYS A 322 33.26 -4.11 -10.86
CA CYS A 322 33.47 -5.16 -11.85
C CYS A 322 33.67 -4.59 -13.27
N LEU A 323 32.86 -3.60 -13.67
CA LEU A 323 32.98 -2.94 -14.98
C LEU A 323 34.24 -2.07 -15.10
N LEU A 324 34.57 -1.33 -14.05
CA LEU A 324 35.76 -0.46 -14.04
C LEU A 324 37.06 -1.25 -14.02
N THR A 325 37.13 -2.37 -13.30
CA THR A 325 38.36 -3.16 -13.18
C THR A 325 38.62 -4.04 -14.39
N ALA A 326 37.59 -4.61 -15.01
CA ALA A 326 37.73 -5.58 -16.10
C ALA A 326 38.71 -5.16 -17.23
N PRO A 327 38.73 -3.90 -17.73
CA PRO A 327 39.68 -3.50 -18.77
C PRO A 327 41.15 -3.57 -18.34
N TYR A 328 41.46 -3.27 -17.07
CA TYR A 328 42.84 -3.11 -16.58
C TYR A 328 43.51 -4.43 -16.18
N ILE A 329 42.72 -5.43 -15.76
CA ILE A 329 43.22 -6.77 -15.41
C ILE A 329 43.25 -7.75 -16.59
N ARG A 330 42.80 -7.30 -17.78
CA ARG A 330 42.77 -8.09 -19.02
C ARG A 330 44.07 -8.81 -19.32
N ASN A 331 45.20 -8.12 -19.17
CA ASN A 331 46.52 -8.64 -19.53
C ASN A 331 47.05 -9.68 -18.53
N LYS A 332 46.58 -9.67 -17.28
CA LYS A 332 47.05 -10.58 -16.22
C LYS A 332 46.17 -11.82 -16.08
N HIS A 333 44.85 -11.68 -16.26
CA HIS A 333 43.88 -12.77 -16.09
C HIS A 333 42.76 -12.71 -17.15
N PRO A 334 42.96 -13.31 -18.33
CA PRO A 334 42.00 -13.22 -19.43
C PRO A 334 40.66 -13.91 -19.11
N THR A 335 40.68 -15.07 -18.45
CA THR A 335 39.48 -15.84 -18.08
C THR A 335 38.56 -15.04 -17.15
N ILE A 336 39.14 -14.47 -16.09
CA ILE A 336 38.41 -13.64 -15.11
C ILE A 336 37.83 -12.40 -15.80
N THR A 337 38.61 -11.76 -16.67
CA THR A 337 38.20 -10.56 -17.41
C THR A 337 37.00 -10.80 -18.32
N THR A 338 36.90 -11.98 -18.93
CA THR A 338 35.72 -12.32 -19.75
C THR A 338 34.47 -12.55 -18.90
N ALA A 339 34.61 -13.02 -17.66
CA ALA A 339 33.49 -13.29 -16.76
C ALA A 339 32.96 -12.03 -16.06
N LEU A 340 33.81 -11.08 -15.69
CA LEU A 340 33.43 -9.88 -14.92
C LEU A 340 32.25 -9.07 -15.52
N PRO A 341 32.22 -8.76 -16.83
CA PRO A 341 31.10 -8.04 -17.44
C PRO A 341 29.77 -8.81 -17.37
N TRP A 342 29.82 -10.15 -17.44
CA TRP A 342 28.63 -10.99 -17.27
C TRP A 342 28.18 -11.05 -15.81
N ILE A 343 29.12 -11.13 -14.86
CA ILE A 343 28.82 -11.04 -13.42
C ILE A 343 28.18 -9.68 -13.12
N ALA A 344 28.75 -8.59 -13.64
CA ALA A 344 28.18 -7.26 -13.59
C ALA A 344 26.74 -7.25 -14.13
N PHE A 345 26.50 -7.83 -15.30
CA PHE A 345 25.15 -7.89 -15.86
C PHE A 345 24.14 -8.64 -14.97
N VAL A 346 24.54 -9.78 -14.39
CA VAL A 346 23.68 -10.52 -13.43
C VAL A 346 23.40 -9.68 -12.18
N LEU A 347 24.42 -8.99 -11.65
CA LEU A 347 24.26 -8.07 -10.53
C LEU A 347 23.33 -6.90 -10.87
N LEU A 348 23.40 -6.37 -12.09
CA LEU A 348 22.51 -5.30 -12.56
C LEU A 348 21.04 -5.75 -12.56
N ILE A 349 20.76 -6.97 -13.02
CA ILE A 349 19.40 -7.55 -12.93
C ILE A 349 18.98 -7.66 -11.46
N ALA A 350 19.85 -8.17 -10.59
CA ALA A 350 19.55 -8.30 -9.17
C ALA A 350 19.25 -6.95 -8.50
N VAL A 351 20.06 -5.93 -8.78
CA VAL A 351 19.85 -4.53 -8.33
C VAL A 351 18.50 -4.02 -8.82
N ASN A 352 18.18 -4.18 -10.10
CA ASN A 352 16.91 -3.71 -10.68
C ASN A 352 15.68 -4.34 -10.02
N VAL A 353 15.75 -5.61 -9.66
CA VAL A 353 14.66 -6.32 -8.97
C VAL A 353 14.61 -5.92 -7.49
N LEU A 354 15.73 -5.89 -6.78
CA LEU A 354 15.77 -5.65 -5.33
C LEU A 354 15.38 -4.21 -4.95
N ASP A 355 15.70 -3.22 -5.79
CA ASP A 355 15.27 -1.83 -5.63
C ASP A 355 13.74 -1.65 -5.74
N GLY A 356 13.03 -2.59 -6.38
CA GLY A 356 11.57 -2.62 -6.34
C GLY A 356 11.01 -3.24 -5.05
N VAL A 357 11.82 -4.07 -4.39
CA VAL A 357 11.41 -4.90 -3.25
C VAL A 357 11.37 -4.10 -1.95
N ASP A 358 12.29 -3.17 -1.69
CA ASP A 358 12.29 -2.34 -0.47
C ASP A 358 10.97 -1.56 -0.30
N GLY A 359 10.53 -0.84 -1.33
CA GLY A 359 9.35 0.00 -1.32
C GLY A 359 8.07 -0.83 -1.31
N LYS A 360 8.10 -2.03 -1.91
CA LYS A 360 7.00 -3.00 -1.75
C LYS A 360 6.94 -3.53 -0.33
N LEU A 361 8.07 -3.92 0.24
CA LEU A 361 8.17 -4.43 1.60
C LEU A 361 7.69 -3.38 2.61
N ALA A 362 8.09 -2.12 2.43
CA ALA A 362 7.64 -0.99 3.23
C ALA A 362 6.11 -0.80 3.16
N ARG A 363 5.52 -0.82 1.96
CA ARG A 363 4.06 -0.69 1.76
C ARG A 363 3.27 -1.87 2.32
N VAL A 364 3.73 -3.10 2.09
CA VAL A 364 3.03 -4.30 2.59
C VAL A 364 3.01 -4.31 4.12
N ARG A 365 4.11 -3.86 4.75
CA ARG A 365 4.25 -3.75 6.21
C ARG A 365 3.69 -2.46 6.81
N GLY A 366 3.14 -1.54 5.99
CA GLY A 366 2.66 -0.24 6.49
C GLY A 366 3.73 0.62 7.17
N ARG A 367 5.01 0.44 6.83
CA ARG A 367 6.15 1.15 7.42
C ARG A 367 6.81 2.02 6.37
N LEU A 368 6.28 3.22 6.15
CA LEU A 368 6.93 4.26 5.37
C LEU A 368 7.67 5.18 6.34
N THR A 369 8.99 5.29 6.19
CA THR A 369 9.84 6.17 7.01
C THR A 369 10.14 7.46 6.26
N ILE A 370 10.26 8.57 6.99
CA ILE A 370 10.67 9.86 6.42
C ILE A 370 12.10 9.77 5.88
N SER A 371 12.98 9.02 6.57
CA SER A 371 14.33 8.75 6.09
C SER A 371 14.37 7.99 4.77
N GLY A 372 13.31 7.26 4.40
CA GLY A 372 13.20 6.64 3.08
C GLY A 372 13.20 7.66 1.93
N ASN A 373 12.98 8.96 2.20
CA ASN A 373 13.11 9.97 1.13
C ASN A 373 14.56 10.19 0.70
N ILE A 374 15.56 9.93 1.57
CA ILE A 374 16.99 10.07 1.21
C ILE A 374 17.46 8.92 0.31
N GLU A 375 16.77 7.78 0.35
CA GLU A 375 17.01 6.61 -0.51
C GLU A 375 17.01 7.02 -1.97
N HIS A 376 16.06 7.86 -2.38
CA HIS A 376 15.98 8.36 -3.75
C HIS A 376 17.21 9.12 -4.23
N SER A 377 17.98 9.71 -3.31
CA SER A 377 19.26 10.35 -3.63
C SER A 377 20.38 9.32 -3.84
N PHE A 378 20.42 8.27 -3.01
CA PHE A 378 21.34 7.15 -3.19
C PHE A 378 21.04 6.37 -4.46
N ASP A 379 19.75 6.21 -4.82
CA ASP A 379 19.32 5.63 -6.09
C ASP A 379 19.94 6.34 -7.27
N GLN A 380 19.86 7.67 -7.24
CA GLN A 380 20.45 8.49 -8.29
C GLN A 380 21.98 8.38 -8.31
N LEU A 381 22.65 8.35 -7.14
CA LEU A 381 24.10 8.24 -7.07
C LEU A 381 24.61 6.92 -7.66
N TYR A 382 24.03 5.78 -7.25
CA TYR A 382 24.49 4.50 -7.77
C TYR A 382 24.11 4.33 -9.25
N GLU A 383 22.96 4.85 -9.71
CA GLU A 383 22.56 4.82 -11.12
C GLU A 383 23.59 5.51 -12.00
N GLN A 384 23.97 6.76 -11.66
CA GLN A 384 24.99 7.50 -12.40
C GLN A 384 26.35 6.80 -12.33
N THR A 385 26.68 6.17 -11.21
CA THR A 385 27.92 5.41 -11.05
C THR A 385 27.97 4.20 -11.99
N ILE A 386 26.87 3.44 -12.12
CA ILE A 386 26.76 2.30 -13.04
C ILE A 386 26.86 2.79 -14.49
N TYR A 387 26.18 3.87 -14.83
CA TYR A 387 26.21 4.48 -16.17
C TYR A 387 27.62 4.93 -16.56
N PHE A 388 28.31 5.62 -15.65
CA PHE A 388 29.71 5.98 -15.83
C PHE A 388 30.60 4.75 -16.00
N ALA A 389 30.47 3.75 -15.13
CA ALA A 389 31.26 2.52 -15.19
C ALA A 389 31.04 1.73 -16.48
N ALA A 390 29.80 1.63 -16.95
CA ALA A 390 29.45 0.99 -18.21
C ALA A 390 30.01 1.76 -19.41
N GLY A 391 29.86 3.08 -19.45
CA GLY A 391 30.44 3.92 -20.49
C GLY A 391 31.96 3.83 -20.51
N TRP A 392 32.61 3.95 -19.35
CA TRP A 392 34.05 3.82 -19.19
C TRP A 392 34.56 2.46 -19.64
N TYR A 393 33.90 1.37 -19.25
CA TYR A 393 34.23 0.03 -19.71
C TYR A 393 34.27 -0.03 -21.24
N THR A 394 33.27 0.54 -21.92
CA THR A 394 33.21 0.52 -23.39
C THR A 394 34.27 1.38 -24.04
N ILE A 395 34.65 2.51 -23.43
CA ILE A 395 35.76 3.35 -23.90
C ILE A 395 37.09 2.62 -23.75
N ALA A 396 37.35 2.06 -22.58
CA ALA A 396 38.63 1.43 -22.22
C ALA A 396 38.94 0.16 -23.02
N ILE A 397 37.93 -0.51 -23.57
CA ILE A 397 38.11 -1.72 -24.40
C ILE A 397 38.17 -1.41 -25.89
N THR A 398 37.95 -0.16 -26.30
CA THR A 398 37.88 0.25 -27.69
C THR A 398 39.20 0.91 -28.12
N ASN A 399 39.78 0.47 -29.22
CA ASN A 399 41.03 1.03 -29.78
C ASN A 399 40.81 2.31 -30.63
N GLN A 400 39.71 3.03 -30.41
CA GLN A 400 39.30 4.21 -31.17
C GLN A 400 39.74 5.49 -30.46
N PRO A 401 39.77 6.66 -31.13
CA PRO A 401 40.06 7.93 -30.46
C PRO A 401 39.11 8.11 -29.26
N LEU A 402 39.69 8.35 -28.08
CA LEU A 402 38.96 8.38 -26.82
C LEU A 402 37.98 9.56 -26.74
N LEU A 403 38.32 10.68 -27.39
CA LEU A 403 37.64 11.97 -27.19
C LEU A 403 36.14 11.95 -27.56
N PRO A 404 35.71 11.47 -28.75
CA PRO A 404 34.27 11.43 -29.09
C PRO A 404 33.43 10.60 -28.13
N TRP A 405 33.95 9.46 -27.67
CA TRP A 405 33.23 8.57 -26.77
C TRP A 405 33.09 9.14 -25.35
N ILE A 406 34.12 9.84 -24.87
CA ILE A 406 34.06 10.59 -23.61
C ILE A 406 33.02 11.71 -23.70
N ILE A 407 32.97 12.44 -24.83
CA ILE A 407 31.95 13.47 -25.07
C ILE A 407 30.54 12.87 -25.03
N PHE A 408 30.31 11.73 -25.70
CA PHE A 408 29.00 11.06 -25.63
C PHE A 408 28.63 10.61 -24.23
N LEU A 409 29.59 10.08 -23.45
CA LEU A 409 29.35 9.67 -22.07
C LEU A 409 28.96 10.88 -21.20
N ILE A 410 29.71 11.97 -21.26
CA ILE A 410 29.43 13.19 -20.50
C ILE A 410 28.07 13.77 -20.92
N ALA A 411 27.82 13.89 -22.23
CA ALA A 411 26.56 14.40 -22.75
C ALA A 411 25.37 13.54 -22.32
N PHE A 412 25.53 12.21 -22.30
CA PHE A 412 24.53 11.29 -21.77
C PHE A 412 24.22 11.54 -20.29
N LEU A 413 25.23 11.60 -19.42
CA LEU A 413 25.03 11.81 -17.97
C LEU A 413 24.36 13.16 -17.67
N ILE A 414 24.72 14.21 -18.43
CA ILE A 414 24.08 15.53 -18.36
C ILE A 414 22.60 15.43 -18.76
N LEU A 415 22.31 14.81 -19.90
CA LEU A 415 20.93 14.68 -20.40
C LEU A 415 20.06 13.82 -19.47
N ASP A 416 20.59 12.72 -18.94
CA ASP A 416 19.88 11.87 -17.99
C ASP A 416 19.55 12.62 -16.68
N SER A 417 20.53 13.38 -16.17
CA SER A 417 20.32 14.26 -15.01
C SER A 417 19.29 15.36 -15.31
N PHE A 418 19.35 15.95 -16.50
CA PHE A 418 18.39 16.95 -16.96
C PHE A 418 16.97 16.39 -17.08
N ASN A 419 16.80 15.19 -17.63
CA ASN A 419 15.50 14.50 -17.73
C ASN A 419 14.84 14.36 -16.35
N ARG A 420 15.63 13.95 -15.36
CA ARG A 420 15.15 13.81 -13.98
C ARG A 420 14.84 15.18 -13.38
N HIS A 421 15.67 16.19 -13.61
CA HIS A 421 15.42 17.55 -13.17
C HIS A 421 14.10 18.10 -13.71
N VAL A 422 13.84 17.99 -15.02
CA VAL A 422 12.59 18.43 -15.66
C VAL A 422 11.38 17.72 -15.02
N SER A 423 11.46 16.39 -14.86
CA SER A 423 10.36 15.64 -14.22
C SER A 423 10.14 16.02 -12.75
N MET A 424 11.21 16.37 -12.02
CA MET A 424 11.13 16.77 -10.61
C MET A 424 10.56 18.18 -10.48
N GLN A 425 11.03 19.15 -11.27
CA GLN A 425 10.51 20.51 -11.29
C GLN A 425 9.02 20.53 -11.66
N TYR A 426 8.64 19.79 -12.69
CA TYR A 426 7.23 19.63 -13.04
C TYR A 426 6.41 19.09 -11.86
N HIS A 427 6.93 18.10 -11.14
CA HIS A 427 6.25 17.54 -9.98
C HIS A 427 6.09 18.54 -8.83
N LEU A 428 7.12 19.34 -8.56
CA LEU A 428 7.10 20.35 -7.51
C LEU A 428 6.11 21.48 -7.81
N VAL A 429 6.06 21.94 -9.07
CA VAL A 429 5.20 23.07 -9.47
C VAL A 429 3.75 22.63 -9.67
N VAL A 430 3.51 21.53 -10.39
CA VAL A 430 2.15 21.08 -10.77
C VAL A 430 1.54 20.14 -9.72
N GLY A 431 2.35 19.53 -8.85
CA GLY A 431 1.89 18.60 -7.82
C GLY A 431 1.51 17.20 -8.35
N LEU A 432 1.81 16.92 -9.63
CA LEU A 432 1.62 15.63 -10.31
C LEU A 432 2.90 15.17 -10.99
N SER A 433 3.06 13.85 -11.15
CA SER A 433 4.15 13.33 -11.99
C SER A 433 3.86 13.64 -13.46
N LEU A 434 4.88 14.03 -14.23
CA LEU A 434 4.74 14.33 -15.66
C LEU A 434 4.02 13.21 -16.43
N ALA A 435 4.37 11.96 -16.14
CA ALA A 435 3.75 10.78 -16.76
C ALA A 435 2.27 10.53 -16.40
N ASP A 436 1.73 11.24 -15.42
CA ASP A 436 0.31 11.19 -15.07
C ASP A 436 -0.50 12.34 -15.70
N SER A 437 0.15 13.25 -16.44
CA SER A 437 -0.49 14.44 -17.03
C SER A 437 -1.31 14.14 -18.28
N SER A 438 -0.87 13.18 -19.10
CA SER A 438 -1.63 12.72 -20.27
C SER A 438 -1.48 11.22 -20.54
N LYS A 439 -2.34 10.69 -21.42
CA LYS A 439 -2.24 9.31 -21.92
C LYS A 439 -0.93 9.10 -22.69
N PHE A 440 -0.49 10.10 -23.45
CA PHE A 440 0.77 10.07 -24.19
C PHE A 440 1.98 9.96 -23.25
N ASP A 441 2.05 10.82 -22.23
CA ASP A 441 3.19 10.82 -21.28
C ASP A 441 3.28 9.49 -20.51
N ARG A 442 2.13 8.89 -20.20
CA ARG A 442 2.05 7.57 -19.58
C ARG A 442 2.57 6.47 -20.52
N LEU A 443 2.27 6.56 -21.82
CA LEU A 443 2.75 5.62 -22.81
C LEU A 443 4.25 5.78 -23.03
N PHE A 444 4.73 7.02 -23.19
CA PHE A 444 6.14 7.33 -23.39
C PHE A 444 7.00 6.88 -22.20
N ARG A 445 6.51 7.02 -20.97
CA ARG A 445 7.17 6.47 -19.76
C ARG A 445 7.44 4.96 -19.82
N ARG A 446 6.80 4.20 -20.72
CA ARG A 446 7.13 2.77 -20.88
C ARG A 446 8.50 2.55 -21.52
N PHE A 447 8.98 3.56 -22.25
CA PHE A 447 10.17 3.54 -23.09
C PHE A 447 11.07 4.75 -22.83
N ASP A 448 10.89 5.48 -21.74
CA ASP A 448 11.73 6.64 -21.47
C ASP A 448 13.14 6.24 -21.00
N GLY A 449 14.09 7.16 -21.12
CA GLY A 449 15.45 6.99 -20.64
C GLY A 449 15.48 6.72 -19.14
N ARG A 450 15.60 5.44 -18.78
CA ARG A 450 15.56 4.94 -17.41
C ARG A 450 16.43 3.70 -17.25
N ARG A 451 16.77 3.41 -15.99
CA ARG A 451 17.63 2.29 -15.57
C ARG A 451 17.28 0.96 -16.23
N ASN A 452 16.02 0.54 -16.21
CA ASN A 452 15.62 -0.75 -16.78
C ASN A 452 15.73 -0.78 -18.32
N ILE A 453 15.49 0.35 -18.98
CA ILE A 453 15.65 0.49 -20.44
C ILE A 453 17.13 0.49 -20.81
N TYR A 454 17.98 1.23 -20.09
CA TYR A 454 19.43 1.18 -20.30
C TYR A 454 20.02 -0.21 -19.97
N THR A 455 19.42 -0.94 -19.04
CA THR A 455 19.79 -2.35 -18.78
C THR A 455 19.53 -3.22 -20.02
N LEU A 456 18.44 -2.99 -20.75
CA LEU A 456 18.17 -3.67 -22.02
C LEU A 456 19.18 -3.29 -23.10
N HIS A 457 19.59 -2.02 -23.19
CA HIS A 457 20.67 -1.61 -24.08
C HIS A 457 21.99 -2.35 -23.77
N ILE A 458 22.36 -2.47 -22.48
CA ILE A 458 23.52 -3.25 -22.05
C ILE A 458 23.39 -4.71 -22.50
N LEU A 459 22.26 -5.36 -22.21
CA LEU A 459 22.00 -6.76 -22.58
C LEU A 459 22.14 -6.99 -24.10
N VAL A 460 21.41 -6.22 -24.89
CA VAL A 460 21.35 -6.38 -26.35
C VAL A 460 22.73 -6.17 -26.96
N LEU A 461 23.44 -5.10 -26.59
CA LEU A 461 24.75 -4.80 -27.16
C LEU A 461 25.85 -5.75 -26.67
N PHE A 462 25.72 -6.33 -25.47
CA PHE A 462 26.64 -7.37 -24.99
C PHE A 462 26.45 -8.67 -25.77
N ILE A 463 25.20 -9.10 -26.00
CA ILE A 463 24.89 -10.29 -26.81
C ILE A 463 25.35 -10.12 -28.26
N LEU A 464 25.07 -8.96 -28.86
CA LEU A 464 25.46 -8.66 -30.25
C LEU A 464 26.97 -8.38 -30.41
N GLN A 465 27.75 -8.45 -29.34
CA GLN A 465 29.18 -8.10 -29.32
C GLN A 465 29.47 -6.67 -29.83
N ALA A 466 28.45 -5.80 -29.83
CA ALA A 466 28.47 -4.42 -30.30
C ALA A 466 28.61 -3.41 -29.14
N LYS A 467 29.20 -3.85 -28.03
CA LYS A 467 29.32 -3.10 -26.77
C LYS A 467 29.96 -1.71 -26.90
N TYR A 468 30.78 -1.47 -27.92
CA TYR A 468 31.38 -0.15 -28.21
C TYR A 468 30.32 0.92 -28.51
N PHE A 469 29.15 0.56 -29.06
CA PHE A 469 28.08 1.53 -29.34
C PHE A 469 27.22 1.92 -28.11
N LEU A 470 27.50 1.36 -26.93
CA LEU A 470 26.65 1.55 -25.75
C LEU A 470 26.44 3.03 -25.40
N THR A 471 27.53 3.81 -25.30
CA THR A 471 27.49 5.24 -24.97
C THR A 471 26.71 6.06 -25.98
N VAL A 472 26.82 5.74 -27.28
CA VAL A 472 26.06 6.38 -28.35
C VAL A 472 24.57 6.07 -28.21
N THR A 473 24.20 4.81 -27.95
CA THR A 473 22.78 4.45 -27.77
C THR A 473 22.18 5.04 -26.50
N PHE A 474 22.95 5.12 -25.41
CA PHE A 474 22.56 5.80 -24.17
C PHE A 474 22.30 7.29 -24.42
N PHE A 475 23.25 7.96 -25.07
CA PHE A 475 23.12 9.38 -25.45
C PHE A 475 21.88 9.63 -26.31
N ALA A 476 21.71 8.87 -27.40
CA ALA A 476 20.59 9.06 -28.32
C ALA A 476 19.24 8.89 -27.61
N HIS A 477 19.13 7.90 -26.73
CA HIS A 477 17.91 7.64 -25.96
C HIS A 477 17.64 8.74 -24.92
N ALA A 478 18.67 9.18 -24.20
CA ALA A 478 18.56 10.26 -23.23
C ALA A 478 18.17 11.59 -23.89
N LEU A 479 18.71 11.88 -25.08
CA LEU A 479 18.37 13.05 -25.89
C LEU A 479 16.91 13.03 -26.33
N LEU A 480 16.44 11.90 -26.87
CA LEU A 480 15.02 11.74 -27.22
C LEU A 480 14.11 11.97 -26.01
N THR A 481 14.50 11.42 -24.86
CA THR A 481 13.76 11.61 -23.60
C THR A 481 13.75 13.07 -23.16
N ALA A 482 14.86 13.79 -23.32
CA ALA A 482 14.96 15.21 -22.98
C ALA A 482 14.05 16.09 -23.83
N LEU A 483 14.02 15.82 -25.14
CA LEU A 483 13.14 16.54 -26.07
C LEU A 483 11.66 16.31 -25.71
N VAL A 484 11.26 15.06 -25.46
CA VAL A 484 9.87 14.72 -25.14
C VAL A 484 9.46 15.27 -23.76
N TYR A 485 10.28 15.08 -22.73
CA TYR A 485 9.96 15.54 -21.37
C TYR A 485 9.92 17.06 -21.26
N SER A 486 10.85 17.76 -21.89
CA SER A 486 10.83 19.24 -21.89
C SER A 486 9.62 19.76 -22.64
N SER A 487 9.33 19.22 -23.83
CA SER A 487 8.16 19.64 -24.64
C SER A 487 6.85 19.38 -23.90
N SER A 488 6.70 18.21 -23.29
CA SER A 488 5.50 17.84 -22.53
C SER A 488 5.34 18.69 -21.25
N ALA A 489 6.43 18.90 -20.50
CA ALA A 489 6.40 19.74 -19.31
C ALA A 489 5.99 21.17 -19.65
N ILE A 490 6.59 21.79 -20.68
CA ILE A 490 6.25 23.13 -21.15
C ILE A 490 4.78 23.19 -21.59
N TYR A 491 4.33 22.20 -22.36
CA TYR A 491 2.94 22.14 -22.83
C TYR A 491 1.93 22.12 -21.68
N HIS A 492 2.12 21.24 -20.70
CA HIS A 492 1.19 21.11 -19.57
C HIS A 492 1.28 22.26 -18.59
N MET A 493 2.48 22.81 -18.36
CA MET A 493 2.64 24.01 -17.50
C MET A 493 1.97 25.22 -18.14
N ARG A 494 2.12 25.45 -19.45
CA ARG A 494 1.40 26.52 -20.17
C ARG A 494 -0.12 26.36 -20.09
N LYS A 495 -0.62 25.13 -20.16
CA LYS A 495 -2.05 24.85 -19.94
C LYS A 495 -2.48 25.15 -18.51
N ALA A 496 -1.66 24.82 -17.53
CA ALA A 496 -1.92 25.14 -16.14
C ALA A 496 -1.95 26.66 -15.90
N ASP A 497 -1.09 27.44 -16.56
CA ASP A 497 -1.11 28.91 -16.54
C ASP A 497 -2.43 29.46 -17.11
N GLN A 498 -3.02 28.76 -18.10
CA GLN A 498 -4.34 29.07 -18.67
C GLN A 498 -5.52 28.54 -17.82
N GLY A 499 -5.25 28.00 -16.63
CA GLY A 499 -6.27 27.42 -15.73
C GLY A 499 -6.73 26.02 -16.10
N ILE A 500 -6.17 25.39 -17.14
CA ILE A 500 -6.50 24.04 -17.58
C ILE A 500 -5.54 23.05 -16.92
N PHE A 501 -5.99 22.42 -15.84
CA PHE A 501 -5.23 21.38 -15.17
C PHE A 501 -5.51 20.00 -15.76
N PRO A 502 -4.53 19.07 -15.76
CA PRO A 502 -4.77 17.67 -16.10
C PRO A 502 -5.95 17.08 -15.32
N GLU A 503 -6.80 16.28 -15.98
CA GLU A 503 -8.04 15.69 -15.40
C GLU A 503 -7.83 15.05 -14.02
N ARG A 504 -6.64 14.50 -13.76
CA ARG A 504 -6.29 13.82 -12.50
C ARG A 504 -5.90 14.75 -11.36
N ILE A 505 -5.73 16.05 -11.60
CA ILE A 505 -5.61 17.09 -10.56
C ILE A 505 -6.98 17.39 -9.97
N ILE A 506 -8.04 17.33 -10.77
CA ILE A 506 -9.39 17.69 -10.35
C ILE A 506 -9.85 16.77 -9.20
N SER A 507 -9.54 15.47 -9.27
CA SER A 507 -9.80 14.52 -8.17
C SER A 507 -8.99 14.77 -6.88
N LYS A 508 -7.98 15.64 -6.93
CA LYS A 508 -7.09 16.00 -5.81
C LYS A 508 -7.50 17.34 -5.18
N LYS A 509 -8.20 18.21 -5.92
CA LYS A 509 -8.66 19.54 -5.48
C LYS A 509 -10.15 19.59 -5.12
N THR A 510 -10.96 18.59 -5.48
CA THR A 510 -12.34 18.44 -4.97
C THR A 510 -12.38 17.66 -3.64
N LYS A 511 -11.35 17.76 -2.81
CA LYS A 511 -11.31 17.20 -1.45
C LYS A 511 -11.02 18.30 -0.44
#